data_AF-A0A925HHZ7-F1
#
_entry.id   AF-A0A925HHZ7-F1
#
_cell.length_a   1.000
_cell.length_b   1.000
_cell.length_c   1.000
_cell.angle_alpha   90.00
_cell.angle_beta   90.00
_cell.angle_gamma   90.00
#
_symmetry.space_group_name_H-M   'P 1'
#
loop_
_entity.id
_entity.type
_entity.pdbx_description
1 polymer ?
#
loop_
_entity_poly.entity_id
_entity_poly.type
_entity_poly.pdbx_seq_one_letter_code
_entity_poly.pdbx_strand_id
1 'polypeptide(L)'
;MRTLRFTALLAAGVILATASAARTQCAVAIAESLGDTKVALAAGEQARILVIGDSLTMNEGAWLPVFRAHMQATYGNAGHGYQGCSLWTGGGFNAGWVQGMVNQDTAPHHSLDGLWVSSSSHPFPPVATNAHVDVRASTAVLHYAAGPGGGSFRVSLSNEEPVTISTEGASNEVRTYTRSVLAAERRLHLQPVGDGWITILGVDNQETAPGVRIHRAANGGWGVDEFLRRDWTFDKQVALLDPHLVMIWLGQNDQGVSRPQYAALIGQLVSRVRASAPGAEFLLIGTYNEGSVNLPNTVLGMRDAAIAGGHGFVDLHTGAGSEAYFESSGYLIDGIHFSPAGGEYMGRLVFDVFETEGASLAGGVFVQHPQGRGARSGQTVAMSGLARGKDELTYRWERDGDVVGDGARLGGAATPRLTISPVLVTDAGEYTLVVTSACGSAASAAAALSVQCATDYSGDGDVGSNDITAFLGAWFNDLANGTTEADFNADGAATSADLTEFLTTWFATIPWGC
;
A
#
# COMPACT_ATOMS: atom_id res chain seq x y z
N MET A 1 -19.73 -51.24 30.62
CA MET A 1 -18.36 -50.98 30.12
C MET A 1 -18.49 -50.12 28.87
N ARG A 2 -18.37 -48.80 29.05
CA ARG A 2 -17.27 -47.93 28.60
C ARG A 2 -17.40 -47.44 27.14
N THR A 3 -18.09 -46.31 27.03
CA THR A 3 -17.74 -45.07 26.32
C THR A 3 -16.28 -44.94 25.87
N LEU A 4 -16.04 -44.45 24.65
CA LEU A 4 -15.12 -43.34 24.30
C LEU A 4 -14.87 -43.25 22.77
N ARG A 5 -15.14 -42.07 22.19
CA ARG A 5 -14.35 -41.30 21.19
C ARG A 5 -15.26 -40.49 20.26
N PHE A 6 -15.76 -39.37 20.78
CA PHE A 6 -16.24 -38.22 20.01
C PHE A 6 -15.60 -36.98 20.63
N THR A 7 -14.33 -36.72 20.31
CA THR A 7 -13.61 -35.50 20.70
C THR A 7 -12.40 -35.35 19.79
N ALA A 8 -12.62 -34.82 18.59
CA ALA A 8 -11.54 -34.33 17.71
C ALA A 8 -11.99 -33.26 16.70
N LEU A 9 -13.30 -33.06 16.47
CA LEU A 9 -13.78 -32.08 15.48
C LEU A 9 -14.09 -30.68 16.01
N LEU A 10 -14.15 -30.45 17.33
CA LEU A 10 -14.47 -29.11 17.85
C LEU A 10 -13.26 -28.15 17.92
N ALA A 11 -12.02 -28.65 17.99
CA ALA A 11 -10.85 -27.78 18.08
C ALA A 11 -10.52 -27.08 16.75
N ALA A 12 -10.68 -27.77 15.61
CA ALA A 12 -10.45 -27.18 14.28
C ALA A 12 -11.53 -26.14 13.91
N GLY A 13 -12.79 -26.36 14.31
CA GLY A 13 -13.88 -25.41 14.08
C GLY A 13 -13.76 -24.11 14.91
N VAL A 14 -13.19 -24.18 16.12
CA VAL A 14 -12.95 -23.01 16.96
C VAL A 14 -11.77 -22.18 16.45
N ILE A 15 -10.70 -22.82 15.94
CA ILE A 15 -9.53 -22.11 15.37
C ILE A 15 -9.88 -21.39 14.06
N LEU A 16 -10.73 -21.98 13.20
CA LEU A 16 -11.27 -21.28 12.02
C LEU A 16 -12.25 -20.15 12.39
N ALA A 17 -13.04 -20.31 13.46
CA ALA A 17 -13.96 -19.27 13.92
C ALA A 17 -13.23 -18.06 14.54
N THR A 18 -12.10 -18.25 15.21
CA THR A 18 -11.29 -17.14 15.76
C THR A 18 -10.48 -16.40 14.69
N ALA A 19 -9.98 -17.10 13.66
CA ALA A 19 -9.38 -16.46 12.49
C ALA A 19 -10.43 -15.70 11.65
N SER A 20 -11.66 -16.22 11.59
CA SER A 20 -12.82 -15.55 10.99
C SER A 20 -13.24 -14.29 11.76
N ALA A 21 -13.12 -14.26 13.10
CA ALA A 21 -13.50 -13.11 13.91
C ALA A 21 -12.47 -11.95 13.83
N ALA A 22 -11.17 -12.26 13.75
CA ALA A 22 -10.14 -11.24 13.49
C ALA A 22 -10.26 -10.64 12.08
N ARG A 23 -10.60 -11.48 11.07
CA ARG A 23 -10.95 -11.03 9.71
C ARG A 23 -12.13 -10.06 9.66
N THR A 24 -13.01 -10.00 10.68
CA THR A 24 -14.26 -9.21 10.61
C THR A 24 -14.21 -7.76 11.08
N GLN A 25 -13.17 -7.31 11.79
CA GLN A 25 -13.20 -5.95 12.35
C GLN A 25 -12.70 -4.87 11.37
N CYS A 26 -11.58 -5.11 10.67
CA CYS A 26 -10.92 -4.13 9.81
C CYS A 26 -10.97 -4.48 8.31
N ALA A 27 -11.55 -5.64 7.98
CA ALA A 27 -11.88 -6.05 6.63
C ALA A 27 -13.32 -6.59 6.62
N VAL A 28 -14.06 -6.34 5.55
CA VAL A 28 -15.38 -6.94 5.32
C VAL A 28 -15.44 -7.37 3.87
N ALA A 29 -15.79 -8.63 3.60
CA ALA A 29 -16.11 -9.15 2.27
C ALA A 29 -15.09 -8.81 1.15
N ILE A 30 -13.80 -8.65 1.48
CA ILE A 30 -12.79 -8.22 0.51
C ILE A 30 -12.54 -9.32 -0.52
N ALA A 31 -12.41 -10.58 -0.09
CA ALA A 31 -12.20 -11.71 -0.98
C ALA A 31 -13.34 -11.84 -2.01
N GLU A 32 -14.58 -11.69 -1.56
CA GLU A 32 -15.77 -11.74 -2.41
C GLU A 32 -15.89 -10.55 -3.37
N SER A 33 -15.25 -9.42 -3.04
CA SER A 33 -15.31 -8.19 -3.83
C SER A 33 -14.07 -7.96 -4.70
N LEU A 34 -13.20 -8.97 -4.80
CA LEU A 34 -12.02 -9.00 -5.66
C LEU A 34 -12.00 -10.25 -6.56
N GLY A 35 -13.04 -11.07 -6.52
CA GLY A 35 -13.07 -12.39 -7.12
C GLY A 35 -12.89 -12.33 -8.64
N ASP A 36 -13.72 -11.54 -9.32
CA ASP A 36 -13.68 -11.42 -10.78
C ASP A 36 -12.40 -10.70 -11.23
N THR A 37 -11.99 -9.67 -10.49
CA THR A 37 -10.75 -8.93 -10.77
C THR A 37 -9.52 -9.83 -10.66
N LYS A 38 -9.43 -10.64 -9.59
CA LYS A 38 -8.31 -11.58 -9.43
C LYS A 38 -8.35 -12.72 -10.43
N VAL A 39 -9.54 -13.17 -10.84
CA VAL A 39 -9.68 -14.17 -11.92
C VAL A 39 -9.17 -13.60 -13.25
N ALA A 40 -9.56 -12.38 -13.62
CA ALA A 40 -9.07 -11.72 -14.83
C ALA A 40 -7.53 -11.58 -14.81
N LEU A 41 -6.96 -11.20 -13.66
CA LEU A 41 -5.52 -11.09 -13.48
C LEU A 41 -4.81 -12.45 -13.61
N ALA A 42 -5.35 -13.49 -12.97
CA ALA A 42 -4.80 -14.84 -13.05
C ALA A 42 -4.90 -15.44 -14.47
N ALA A 43 -5.91 -15.04 -15.24
CA ALA A 43 -6.08 -15.42 -16.63
C ALA A 43 -5.13 -14.68 -17.60
N GLY A 44 -4.38 -13.68 -17.11
CA GLY A 44 -3.53 -12.83 -17.95
C GLY A 44 -4.35 -11.89 -18.84
N GLU A 45 -5.52 -11.46 -18.40
CA GLU A 45 -6.35 -10.46 -19.06
C GLU A 45 -5.98 -9.03 -18.60
N GLN A 46 -6.57 -8.01 -19.23
CA GLN A 46 -6.43 -6.63 -18.74
C GLN A 46 -7.48 -6.33 -17.67
N ALA A 47 -7.05 -6.24 -16.40
CA ALA A 47 -7.90 -5.74 -15.32
C ALA A 47 -7.93 -4.20 -15.33
N ARG A 48 -9.14 -3.66 -15.22
CA ARG A 48 -9.41 -2.21 -15.23
C ARG A 48 -9.92 -1.81 -13.87
N ILE A 49 -9.16 -0.97 -13.17
CA ILE A 49 -9.48 -0.52 -11.82
C ILE A 49 -9.78 0.97 -11.89
N LEU A 50 -10.98 1.39 -11.47
CA LEU A 50 -11.34 2.79 -11.32
C LEU A 50 -11.20 3.19 -9.85
N VAL A 51 -10.33 4.17 -9.57
CA VAL A 51 -10.16 4.72 -8.23
C VAL A 51 -10.87 6.07 -8.15
N ILE A 52 -11.95 6.12 -7.38
CA ILE A 52 -12.67 7.33 -7.03
C ILE A 52 -12.09 7.83 -5.70
N GLY A 53 -11.62 9.08 -5.66
CA GLY A 53 -11.03 9.63 -4.46
C GLY A 53 -10.91 11.15 -4.42
N ASP A 54 -10.20 11.65 -3.41
CA ASP A 54 -10.04 13.08 -3.14
C ASP A 54 -8.58 13.54 -3.33
N SER A 55 -8.13 14.54 -2.57
CA SER A 55 -6.75 15.04 -2.60
C SER A 55 -5.71 13.98 -2.26
N LEU A 56 -6.03 12.99 -1.41
CA LEU A 56 -5.12 11.90 -1.06
C LEU A 56 -4.80 11.02 -2.28
N THR A 57 -5.77 10.87 -3.18
CA THR A 57 -5.65 10.06 -4.41
C THR A 57 -5.14 10.88 -5.60
N MET A 58 -5.46 12.18 -5.64
CA MET A 58 -5.09 13.06 -6.74
C MET A 58 -3.57 13.29 -6.83
N ASN A 59 -2.89 13.43 -5.70
CA ASN A 59 -1.47 13.80 -5.65
C ASN A 59 -0.55 12.68 -6.21
N GLU A 60 0.26 13.02 -7.22
CA GLU A 60 1.22 12.10 -7.87
C GLU A 60 2.42 11.72 -6.95
N GLY A 61 2.57 12.37 -5.79
CA GLY A 61 3.50 11.95 -4.74
C GLY A 61 2.87 11.10 -3.62
N ALA A 62 1.59 10.74 -3.74
CA ALA A 62 0.85 10.00 -2.72
C ALA A 62 0.79 8.49 -3.02
N TRP A 63 -0.27 7.81 -2.61
CA TRP A 63 -0.35 6.35 -2.58
C TRP A 63 -0.64 5.70 -3.94
N LEU A 64 -1.43 6.35 -4.80
CA LEU A 64 -1.95 5.72 -6.02
C LEU A 64 -0.85 5.34 -7.03
N PRO A 65 0.17 6.18 -7.30
CA PRO A 65 1.26 5.80 -8.20
C PRO A 65 2.08 4.61 -7.69
N VAL A 66 2.29 4.53 -6.38
CA VAL A 66 3.00 3.40 -5.74
C VAL A 66 2.18 2.12 -5.84
N PHE A 67 0.89 2.19 -5.49
CA PHE A 67 -0.02 1.07 -5.66
C PHE A 67 -0.06 0.57 -7.11
N ARG A 68 -0.16 1.49 -8.08
CA ARG A 68 -0.09 1.17 -9.51
C ARG A 68 1.20 0.46 -9.87
N ALA A 69 2.35 0.95 -9.42
CA ALA A 69 3.65 0.35 -9.71
C ALA A 69 3.74 -1.10 -9.19
N HIS A 70 3.28 -1.36 -7.96
CA HIS A 70 3.27 -2.72 -7.40
C HIS A 70 2.30 -3.65 -8.13
N MET A 71 1.09 -3.18 -8.43
CA MET A 71 0.11 -3.94 -9.22
C MET A 71 0.67 -4.29 -10.60
N GLN A 72 1.28 -3.34 -11.30
CA GLN A 72 1.83 -3.55 -12.64
C GLN A 72 3.10 -4.39 -12.65
N ALA A 73 3.94 -4.30 -11.62
CA ALA A 73 5.10 -5.18 -11.45
C ALA A 73 4.68 -6.65 -11.22
N THR A 74 3.56 -6.86 -10.53
CA THR A 74 3.06 -8.19 -10.17
C THR A 74 2.26 -8.83 -11.30
N TYR A 75 1.37 -8.06 -11.94
CA TYR A 75 0.39 -8.59 -12.89
C TYR A 75 0.59 -8.16 -14.34
N GLY A 76 1.56 -7.29 -14.61
CA GLY A 76 1.81 -6.70 -15.92
C GLY A 76 1.24 -5.28 -16.07
N ASN A 77 1.82 -4.53 -17.00
CA ASN A 77 1.47 -3.13 -17.26
C ASN A 77 0.57 -3.00 -18.49
N ALA A 78 -0.74 -2.85 -18.26
CA ALA A 78 -1.74 -2.60 -19.30
C ALA A 78 -1.94 -1.09 -19.62
N GLY A 79 -1.05 -0.23 -19.11
CA GLY A 79 -1.06 1.20 -19.30
C GLY A 79 -1.36 2.00 -18.04
N HIS A 80 -1.07 3.30 -18.10
CA HIS A 80 -1.24 4.21 -16.96
C HIS A 80 -2.71 4.43 -16.57
N GLY A 81 -3.65 4.23 -17.51
CA GLY A 81 -5.08 4.45 -17.31
C GLY A 81 -5.53 5.88 -17.58
N TYR A 82 -6.78 6.15 -17.20
CA TYR A 82 -7.44 7.44 -17.41
C TYR A 82 -6.92 8.49 -16.45
N GLN A 83 -6.67 9.69 -16.99
CA GLN A 83 -6.43 10.92 -16.25
C GLN A 83 -7.20 12.07 -16.91
N GLY A 84 -7.84 12.93 -16.12
CA GLY A 84 -8.50 14.13 -16.62
C GLY A 84 -7.52 15.18 -17.15
N CYS A 85 -8.05 16.23 -17.79
CA CYS A 85 -7.26 17.28 -18.43
C CYS A 85 -7.00 18.48 -17.49
N SER A 86 -5.75 18.67 -17.08
CA SER A 86 -5.29 19.86 -16.35
C SER A 86 -3.78 20.04 -16.48
N LEU A 87 -3.27 21.20 -16.07
CA LEU A 87 -1.82 21.45 -15.95
C LEU A 87 -1.09 20.44 -15.04
N TRP A 88 -1.79 19.91 -14.03
CA TRP A 88 -1.24 18.95 -13.07
C TRP A 88 -1.18 17.52 -13.59
N THR A 89 -1.91 17.23 -14.67
CA THR A 89 -1.97 15.90 -15.29
C THR A 89 -1.17 15.81 -16.58
N GLY A 90 -0.34 16.81 -16.86
CA GLY A 90 0.44 16.89 -18.10
C GLY A 90 -0.33 17.49 -19.27
N GLY A 91 -1.41 18.22 -19.00
CA GLY A 91 -2.03 19.08 -19.99
C GLY A 91 -1.31 20.43 -20.09
N GLY A 92 -1.32 21.04 -21.26
CA GLY A 92 -0.92 22.43 -21.43
C GLY A 92 -1.92 23.14 -22.31
N PHE A 93 -2.50 24.24 -21.83
CA PHE A 93 -3.62 24.92 -22.48
C PHE A 93 -3.35 26.42 -22.55
N ASN A 94 -3.35 26.98 -23.76
CA ASN A 94 -3.23 28.41 -23.96
C ASN A 94 -4.53 29.15 -23.60
N ALA A 95 -4.49 30.49 -23.56
CA ALA A 95 -5.56 31.36 -23.06
C ALA A 95 -6.96 31.17 -23.69
N GLY A 96 -7.05 30.53 -24.86
CA GLY A 96 -8.34 30.22 -25.50
C GLY A 96 -9.09 29.01 -24.93
N TRP A 97 -8.61 28.40 -23.84
CA TRP A 97 -9.24 27.28 -23.16
C TRP A 97 -9.75 27.69 -21.77
N VAL A 98 -10.99 27.33 -21.48
CA VAL A 98 -11.56 27.31 -20.13
C VAL A 98 -11.35 25.92 -19.56
N GLN A 99 -11.06 25.81 -18.26
CA GLN A 99 -10.73 24.54 -17.65
C GLN A 99 -11.42 24.35 -16.29
N GLY A 100 -11.73 23.10 -15.98
CA GLY A 100 -11.98 22.67 -14.62
C GLY A 100 -10.70 22.72 -13.79
N MET A 101 -10.82 23.12 -12.53
CA MET A 101 -9.68 23.40 -11.67
C MET A 101 -9.49 22.35 -10.58
N VAL A 102 -8.22 22.13 -10.23
CA VAL A 102 -7.84 21.40 -9.02
C VAL A 102 -8.32 22.15 -7.77
N ASN A 103 -8.76 21.42 -6.74
CA ASN A 103 -9.26 21.98 -5.48
C ASN A 103 -10.54 22.81 -5.63
N GLN A 104 -11.24 22.64 -6.75
CA GLN A 104 -12.48 23.35 -7.06
C GLN A 104 -13.42 22.42 -7.80
N ASP A 105 -14.69 22.82 -7.84
CA ASP A 105 -15.64 22.22 -8.75
C ASP A 105 -16.29 23.28 -9.63
N THR A 106 -15.60 23.55 -10.74
CA THR A 106 -15.99 24.54 -11.73
C THR A 106 -17.13 24.01 -12.60
N ALA A 107 -18.20 24.78 -12.76
CA ALA A 107 -19.26 24.46 -13.73
C ALA A 107 -18.77 24.72 -15.17
N PRO A 108 -19.24 23.94 -16.17
CA PRO A 108 -20.05 22.72 -16.05
C PRO A 108 -19.33 21.57 -15.34
N HIS A 109 -20.10 20.70 -14.68
CA HIS A 109 -19.62 19.62 -13.83
C HIS A 109 -19.20 18.37 -14.63
N HIS A 110 -18.38 18.57 -15.65
CA HIS A 110 -17.90 17.53 -16.55
C HIS A 110 -16.80 16.66 -15.91
N SER A 111 -16.45 15.59 -16.62
CA SER A 111 -15.36 14.64 -16.32
C SER A 111 -15.60 13.78 -15.08
N LEU A 112 -14.87 12.67 -15.00
CA LEU A 112 -14.79 11.82 -13.83
C LEU A 112 -14.28 12.57 -12.58
N ASP A 113 -13.34 13.50 -12.77
CA ASP A 113 -12.58 14.19 -11.73
C ASP A 113 -12.77 15.71 -11.75
N GLY A 114 -13.70 16.24 -12.58
CA GLY A 114 -13.86 17.69 -12.74
C GLY A 114 -12.70 18.37 -13.47
N LEU A 115 -11.73 17.61 -13.99
CA LEU A 115 -10.61 18.14 -14.78
C LEU A 115 -10.91 17.94 -16.26
N TRP A 116 -11.40 19.01 -16.88
CA TRP A 116 -11.77 19.06 -18.29
C TRP A 116 -11.31 20.39 -18.88
N VAL A 117 -11.23 20.47 -20.20
CA VAL A 117 -10.96 21.73 -20.90
C VAL A 117 -11.95 21.94 -22.03
N SER A 118 -12.43 23.17 -22.20
CA SER A 118 -13.30 23.55 -23.30
C SER A 118 -12.79 24.78 -24.02
N SER A 119 -12.96 24.82 -25.33
CA SER A 119 -12.66 26.00 -26.14
C SER A 119 -13.90 26.48 -26.86
N SER A 120 -14.06 27.81 -26.95
CA SER A 120 -15.17 28.47 -27.62
C SER A 120 -14.83 28.85 -29.06
N SER A 121 -15.88 29.14 -29.85
CA SER A 121 -15.83 29.52 -31.28
C SER A 121 -15.25 30.90 -31.60
N HIS A 122 -14.46 31.54 -30.73
CA HIS A 122 -13.96 32.90 -30.97
C HIS A 122 -12.60 32.90 -31.68
N PRO A 123 -12.42 33.76 -32.72
CA PRO A 123 -11.24 33.78 -33.57
C PRO A 123 -10.07 34.42 -32.83
N PHE A 124 -9.40 33.66 -31.98
CA PHE A 124 -8.04 34.00 -31.61
C PHE A 124 -7.14 33.73 -32.82
N PRO A 125 -6.27 34.67 -33.23
CA PRO A 125 -5.36 34.44 -34.35
C PRO A 125 -4.53 33.15 -34.12
N PRO A 126 -4.09 32.46 -35.19
CA PRO A 126 -3.75 31.02 -35.20
C PRO A 126 -2.53 30.55 -34.38
N VAL A 127 -2.11 31.30 -33.35
CA VAL A 127 -0.97 30.97 -32.48
C VAL A 127 -1.36 30.96 -30.98
N ALA A 128 -2.61 31.31 -30.62
CA ALA A 128 -3.03 31.49 -29.22
C ALA A 128 -3.91 30.36 -28.63
N THR A 129 -4.15 29.24 -29.33
CA THR A 129 -5.06 28.17 -28.89
C THR A 129 -4.47 26.76 -28.87
N ASN A 130 -3.16 26.60 -29.13
CA ASN A 130 -2.52 25.29 -29.02
C ASN A 130 -2.69 24.73 -27.59
N ALA A 131 -3.10 23.48 -27.53
CA ALA A 131 -3.12 22.69 -26.34
C ALA A 131 -2.39 21.37 -26.57
N HIS A 132 -1.99 20.71 -25.49
CA HIS A 132 -1.55 19.34 -25.54
C HIS A 132 -2.02 18.57 -24.32
N VAL A 133 -2.06 17.26 -24.47
CA VAL A 133 -2.12 16.32 -23.35
C VAL A 133 -0.92 15.39 -23.43
N ASP A 134 -0.26 15.21 -22.29
CA ASP A 134 0.85 14.27 -22.18
C ASP A 134 0.31 12.83 -22.16
N VAL A 135 0.92 11.97 -22.97
CA VAL A 135 0.62 10.55 -23.11
C VAL A 135 1.64 9.74 -22.31
N ARG A 136 1.14 8.76 -21.54
CA ARG A 136 1.91 7.94 -20.59
C ARG A 136 1.93 6.45 -20.96
N ALA A 137 1.58 6.10 -22.20
CA ALA A 137 1.58 4.74 -22.73
C ALA A 137 1.78 4.74 -24.26
N SER A 138 1.90 3.55 -24.86
CA SER A 138 2.03 3.41 -26.31
C SER A 138 0.74 3.73 -27.09
N THR A 139 -0.41 3.80 -26.43
CA THR A 139 -1.70 4.17 -27.04
C THR A 139 -2.42 5.22 -26.19
N ALA A 140 -2.80 6.32 -26.83
CA ALA A 140 -3.62 7.38 -26.26
C ALA A 140 -5.08 7.21 -26.73
N VAL A 141 -6.02 7.06 -25.79
CA VAL A 141 -7.45 7.10 -26.06
C VAL A 141 -8.02 8.39 -25.47
N LEU A 142 -8.12 9.42 -26.31
CA LEU A 142 -8.61 10.75 -25.92
C LEU A 142 -10.12 10.73 -25.75
N HIS A 143 -10.64 11.12 -24.60
CA HIS A 143 -12.08 11.23 -24.32
C HIS A 143 -12.53 12.67 -24.56
N TYR A 144 -13.59 12.87 -25.33
CA TYR A 144 -14.16 14.18 -25.60
C TYR A 144 -15.69 14.13 -25.62
N ALA A 145 -16.32 15.23 -25.22
CA ALA A 145 -17.77 15.37 -25.28
C ALA A 145 -18.20 15.68 -26.72
N ALA A 146 -19.25 15.00 -27.18
CA ALA A 146 -19.90 15.23 -28.45
C ALA A 146 -21.41 15.37 -28.25
N GLY A 147 -22.06 16.14 -29.11
CA GLY A 147 -23.50 16.40 -29.03
C GLY A 147 -23.96 17.47 -30.02
N PRO A 148 -25.25 17.85 -29.97
CA PRO A 148 -25.80 18.83 -30.89
C PRO A 148 -25.14 20.21 -30.73
N GLY A 149 -24.69 20.81 -31.83
CA GLY A 149 -23.97 22.09 -31.83
C GLY A 149 -22.49 21.98 -31.44
N GLY A 150 -21.90 20.78 -31.56
CA GLY A 150 -20.48 20.55 -31.36
C GLY A 150 -19.63 21.13 -32.48
N GLY A 151 -18.45 21.65 -32.15
CA GLY A 151 -17.47 22.11 -33.13
C GLY A 151 -16.59 20.98 -33.66
N SER A 152 -15.35 21.35 -33.98
CA SER A 152 -14.31 20.44 -34.41
C SER A 152 -12.95 20.83 -33.82
N PHE A 153 -12.07 19.85 -33.66
CA PHE A 153 -10.68 20.07 -33.27
C PHE A 153 -9.74 19.26 -34.15
N ARG A 154 -8.52 19.76 -34.31
CA ARG A 154 -7.42 19.06 -34.94
C ARG A 154 -6.56 18.39 -33.88
N VAL A 155 -6.14 17.17 -34.16
CA VAL A 155 -5.30 16.37 -33.28
C VAL A 155 -4.11 15.81 -34.05
N SER A 156 -2.90 15.92 -33.49
CA SER A 156 -1.67 15.44 -34.12
C SER A 156 -0.59 15.08 -33.12
N LEU A 157 0.38 14.28 -33.56
CA LEU A 157 1.72 14.26 -32.96
C LEU A 157 2.57 15.38 -33.59
N SER A 158 3.74 15.68 -33.02
CA SER A 158 4.49 16.90 -33.37
C SER A 158 4.93 16.99 -34.83
N ASN A 159 5.14 15.84 -35.50
CA ASN A 159 5.66 15.76 -36.87
C ASN A 159 4.66 15.13 -37.86
N GLU A 160 3.37 15.24 -37.57
CA GLU A 160 2.32 14.63 -38.37
C GLU A 160 1.28 15.66 -38.82
N GLU A 161 0.68 15.41 -39.99
CA GLU A 161 -0.47 16.18 -40.44
C GLU A 161 -1.65 16.00 -39.49
N PRO A 162 -2.28 17.08 -38.99
CA PRO A 162 -3.37 16.96 -38.05
C PRO A 162 -4.63 16.33 -38.64
N VAL A 163 -5.25 15.45 -37.86
CA VAL A 163 -6.56 14.87 -38.16
C VAL A 163 -7.64 15.78 -37.60
N THR A 164 -8.63 16.14 -38.39
CA THR A 164 -9.80 16.91 -37.92
C THR A 164 -10.87 15.96 -37.38
N ILE A 165 -11.30 16.18 -36.15
CA ILE A 165 -12.33 15.43 -35.44
C ILE A 165 -13.52 16.36 -35.18
N SER A 166 -14.72 15.94 -35.59
CA SER A 166 -15.95 16.64 -35.27
C SER A 166 -16.54 16.14 -33.94
N THR A 167 -17.03 17.07 -33.13
CA THR A 167 -17.77 16.81 -31.90
C THR A 167 -19.30 16.94 -32.09
N GLU A 168 -19.77 17.19 -33.31
CA GLU A 168 -21.20 17.22 -33.61
C GLU A 168 -21.82 15.82 -33.48
N GLY A 169 -23.01 15.74 -32.89
CA GLY A 169 -23.74 14.49 -32.70
C GLY A 169 -25.23 14.70 -32.49
N ALA A 170 -26.03 13.67 -32.76
CA ALA A 170 -27.48 13.72 -32.56
C ALA A 170 -27.90 13.78 -31.08
N SER A 171 -27.02 13.37 -30.17
CA SER A 171 -27.26 13.34 -28.72
C SER A 171 -25.95 13.48 -27.96
N ASN A 172 -26.04 13.86 -26.68
CA ASN A 172 -24.88 13.96 -25.81
C ASN A 172 -24.23 12.59 -25.55
N GLU A 173 -22.94 12.50 -25.85
CA GLU A 173 -22.14 11.29 -25.67
C GLU A 173 -20.66 11.62 -25.43
N VAL A 174 -19.95 10.66 -24.85
CA VAL A 174 -18.48 10.72 -24.76
C VAL A 174 -17.95 9.85 -25.89
N ARG A 175 -17.24 10.48 -26.84
CA ARG A 175 -16.56 9.78 -27.93
C ARG A 175 -15.06 9.69 -27.65
N THR A 176 -14.40 8.80 -28.38
CA THR A 176 -12.96 8.61 -28.28
C THR A 176 -12.23 8.84 -29.59
N TYR A 177 -11.00 9.31 -29.47
CA TYR A 177 -10.02 9.29 -30.55
C TYR A 177 -8.81 8.49 -30.09
N THR A 178 -8.46 7.43 -30.83
CA THR A 178 -7.36 6.53 -30.48
C THR A 178 -6.13 6.79 -31.35
N ARG A 179 -4.96 6.91 -30.74
CA ARG A 179 -3.69 7.12 -31.44
C ARG A 179 -2.57 6.29 -30.81
N SER A 180 -1.84 5.54 -31.63
CA SER A 180 -0.56 4.95 -31.21
C SER A 180 0.52 6.03 -31.15
N VAL A 181 1.30 6.03 -30.09
CA VAL A 181 2.33 7.03 -29.79
C VAL A 181 3.67 6.32 -29.57
N LEU A 182 4.72 6.77 -30.24
CA LEU A 182 6.06 6.23 -30.07
C LEU A 182 6.65 6.73 -28.74
N ALA A 183 7.48 5.94 -28.06
CA ALA A 183 8.02 6.30 -26.74
C ALA A 183 8.77 7.66 -26.66
N ALA A 184 9.31 8.12 -27.79
CA ALA A 184 10.00 9.41 -27.91
C ALA A 184 9.03 10.61 -28.04
N GLU A 185 7.79 10.36 -28.43
CA GLU A 185 6.73 11.36 -28.49
C GLU A 185 5.84 11.20 -27.26
N ARG A 186 5.60 12.30 -26.55
CA ARG A 186 4.78 12.26 -25.34
C ARG A 186 3.61 13.22 -25.39
N ARG A 187 3.42 13.95 -26.48
CA ARG A 187 2.37 14.97 -26.57
C ARG A 187 1.44 14.73 -27.74
N LEU A 188 0.16 14.67 -27.40
CA LEU A 188 -0.91 14.78 -28.37
C LEU A 188 -1.35 16.24 -28.42
N HIS A 189 -1.08 16.91 -29.54
CA HIS A 189 -1.43 18.32 -29.74
C HIS A 189 -2.88 18.45 -30.16
N LEU A 190 -3.55 19.48 -29.65
CA LEU A 190 -4.96 19.77 -29.84
C LEU A 190 -5.13 21.22 -30.28
N GLN A 191 -5.91 21.43 -31.33
CA GLN A 191 -6.19 22.77 -31.85
C GLN A 191 -7.68 22.89 -32.20
N PRO A 192 -8.44 23.79 -31.56
CA PRO A 192 -9.83 24.06 -31.96
C PRO A 192 -9.88 24.60 -33.40
N VAL A 193 -10.85 24.15 -34.19
CA VAL A 193 -11.09 24.67 -35.55
C VAL A 193 -11.80 26.03 -35.52
N GLY A 194 -12.59 26.29 -34.47
CA GLY A 194 -13.31 27.55 -34.28
C GLY A 194 -14.73 27.57 -34.85
N ASP A 195 -15.27 26.40 -35.19
CA ASP A 195 -16.61 26.18 -35.74
C ASP A 195 -17.66 25.79 -34.69
N GLY A 196 -17.29 25.70 -33.41
CA GLY A 196 -18.19 25.39 -32.30
C GLY A 196 -17.45 25.10 -31.00
N TRP A 197 -18.20 24.70 -29.96
CA TRP A 197 -17.60 24.29 -28.70
C TRP A 197 -16.98 22.89 -28.80
N ILE A 198 -15.80 22.76 -28.23
CA ILE A 198 -15.16 21.45 -28.00
C ILE A 198 -14.88 21.31 -26.52
N THR A 199 -15.03 20.10 -25.98
CA THR A 199 -14.68 19.77 -24.60
C THR A 199 -13.88 18.48 -24.59
N ILE A 200 -12.66 18.55 -24.07
CA ILE A 200 -11.79 17.40 -23.85
C ILE A 200 -11.85 17.05 -22.37
N LEU A 201 -12.12 15.77 -22.10
CA LEU A 201 -12.36 15.28 -20.74
C LEU A 201 -11.07 14.70 -20.15
N GLY A 202 -10.27 13.99 -20.95
CA GLY A 202 -9.07 13.32 -20.47
C GLY A 202 -8.50 12.36 -21.49
N VAL A 203 -7.51 11.59 -21.07
CA VAL A 203 -6.88 10.54 -21.88
C VAL A 203 -6.77 9.27 -21.08
N ASP A 204 -7.27 8.16 -21.64
CA ASP A 204 -6.99 6.81 -21.18
C ASP A 204 -5.74 6.27 -21.88
N ASN A 205 -4.69 6.08 -21.09
CA ASN A 205 -3.37 5.67 -21.56
C ASN A 205 -3.26 4.15 -21.48
N GLN A 206 -3.19 3.50 -22.65
CA GLN A 206 -3.29 2.05 -22.77
C GLN A 206 -2.00 1.44 -23.34
N GLU A 207 -1.63 0.28 -22.81
CA GLU A 207 -0.70 -0.64 -23.45
C GLU A 207 -1.47 -1.81 -24.06
N THR A 208 -0.88 -2.46 -25.06
CA THR A 208 -1.42 -3.70 -25.65
C THR A 208 -1.11 -4.93 -24.81
N ALA A 209 -0.16 -4.82 -23.87
CA ALA A 209 0.21 -5.90 -22.97
C ALA A 209 -0.91 -6.24 -21.97
N PRO A 210 -1.03 -7.51 -21.54
CA PRO A 210 -1.83 -7.89 -20.38
C PRO A 210 -1.47 -7.15 -19.09
N GLY A 211 -2.36 -7.23 -18.10
CA GLY A 211 -2.11 -6.80 -16.74
C GLY A 211 -3.06 -5.71 -16.26
N VAL A 212 -2.57 -4.77 -15.44
CA VAL A 212 -3.44 -3.83 -14.73
C VAL A 212 -3.38 -2.43 -15.34
N ARG A 213 -4.55 -1.83 -15.52
CA ARG A 213 -4.73 -0.43 -15.87
C ARG A 213 -5.58 0.26 -14.79
N ILE A 214 -5.02 1.31 -14.17
CA ILE A 214 -5.62 1.99 -13.01
C ILE A 214 -6.01 3.43 -13.36
N HIS A 215 -7.30 3.65 -13.51
CA HIS A 215 -7.94 4.92 -13.83
C HIS A 215 -8.11 5.78 -12.58
N ARG A 216 -7.83 7.08 -12.68
CA ARG A 216 -7.99 8.03 -11.57
C ARG A 216 -9.18 8.94 -11.80
N ALA A 217 -10.12 8.93 -10.86
CA ALA A 217 -11.23 9.87 -10.74
C ALA A 217 -11.12 10.60 -9.40
N ALA A 218 -10.22 11.58 -9.31
CA ALA A 218 -9.93 12.25 -8.05
C ALA A 218 -9.54 13.72 -8.23
N ASN A 219 -10.01 14.56 -7.32
CA ASN A 219 -9.69 15.98 -7.26
C ASN A 219 -9.65 16.45 -5.80
N GLY A 220 -8.81 17.44 -5.51
CA GLY A 220 -8.57 17.84 -4.14
C GLY A 220 -9.76 18.53 -3.49
N GLY A 221 -9.95 18.29 -2.19
CA GLY A 221 -11.06 18.83 -1.41
C GLY A 221 -12.44 18.25 -1.75
N TRP A 222 -12.53 17.26 -2.64
CA TRP A 222 -13.82 16.66 -3.02
C TRP A 222 -14.32 15.66 -1.98
N GLY A 223 -15.64 15.65 -1.80
CA GLY A 223 -16.38 14.62 -1.07
C GLY A 223 -17.32 13.85 -1.99
N VAL A 224 -18.30 13.16 -1.42
CA VAL A 224 -19.26 12.34 -2.19
C VAL A 224 -20.18 13.20 -3.06
N ASP A 225 -20.56 14.39 -2.58
CA ASP A 225 -21.49 15.28 -3.26
C ASP A 225 -20.95 15.77 -4.62
N GLU A 226 -19.65 16.05 -4.73
CA GLU A 226 -18.99 16.42 -5.99
C GLU A 226 -19.19 15.36 -7.08
N PHE A 227 -19.07 14.07 -6.71
CA PHE A 227 -19.30 12.96 -7.63
C PHE A 227 -20.78 12.77 -7.95
N LEU A 228 -21.69 12.94 -6.98
CA LEU A 228 -23.13 12.81 -7.21
C LEU A 228 -23.69 13.94 -8.09
N ARG A 229 -23.09 15.14 -8.08
CA ARG A 229 -23.51 16.26 -8.94
C ARG A 229 -22.81 16.33 -10.30
N ARG A 230 -21.88 15.41 -10.61
CA ARG A 230 -21.33 15.31 -11.97
C ARG A 230 -22.46 15.17 -12.98
N ASP A 231 -22.28 15.76 -14.15
CA ASP A 231 -23.24 15.60 -15.24
C ASP A 231 -23.09 14.25 -15.97
N TRP A 232 -23.80 14.12 -17.10
CA TRP A 232 -23.87 12.92 -17.92
C TRP A 232 -22.50 12.41 -18.40
N THR A 233 -21.46 13.26 -18.45
CA THR A 233 -20.12 12.85 -18.88
C THR A 233 -19.50 11.83 -17.92
N PHE A 234 -19.76 11.95 -16.61
CA PHE A 234 -19.28 10.98 -15.63
C PHE A 234 -19.81 9.58 -15.92
N ASP A 235 -21.13 9.46 -16.08
CA ASP A 235 -21.78 8.17 -16.28
C ASP A 235 -21.32 7.50 -17.58
N LYS A 236 -21.16 8.29 -18.65
CA LYS A 236 -20.66 7.82 -19.94
C LYS A 236 -19.19 7.42 -19.89
N GLN A 237 -18.35 8.13 -19.13
CA GLN A 237 -16.95 7.75 -18.97
C GLN A 237 -16.79 6.50 -18.14
N VAL A 238 -17.54 6.32 -17.05
CA VAL A 238 -17.53 5.07 -16.28
C VAL A 238 -17.89 3.89 -17.19
N ALA A 239 -18.95 4.02 -17.99
CA ALA A 239 -19.37 2.98 -18.93
C ALA A 239 -18.31 2.70 -20.01
N LEU A 240 -17.60 3.73 -20.48
CA LEU A 240 -16.54 3.60 -21.48
C LEU A 240 -15.27 2.94 -20.92
N LEU A 241 -14.93 3.23 -19.66
CA LEU A 241 -13.79 2.61 -18.98
C LEU A 241 -14.08 1.16 -18.60
N ASP A 242 -15.35 0.80 -18.39
CA ASP A 242 -15.82 -0.55 -18.08
C ASP A 242 -14.95 -1.23 -16.99
N PRO A 243 -14.87 -0.65 -15.78
CA PRO A 243 -14.00 -1.17 -14.73
C PRO A 243 -14.47 -2.53 -14.22
N HIS A 244 -13.53 -3.43 -13.97
CA HIS A 244 -13.78 -4.67 -13.22
C HIS A 244 -13.89 -4.39 -11.72
N LEU A 245 -13.07 -3.45 -11.22
CA LEU A 245 -13.06 -3.04 -9.82
C LEU A 245 -13.20 -1.53 -9.71
N VAL A 246 -14.08 -1.08 -8.83
CA VAL A 246 -14.16 0.31 -8.39
C VAL A 246 -13.71 0.41 -6.95
N MET A 247 -12.62 1.12 -6.72
CA MET A 247 -12.13 1.48 -5.39
C MET A 247 -12.63 2.87 -5.04
N ILE A 248 -13.32 3.03 -3.91
CA ILE A 248 -13.81 4.34 -3.45
C ILE A 248 -13.11 4.68 -2.14
N TRP A 249 -12.19 5.65 -2.18
CA TRP A 249 -11.50 6.19 -1.00
C TRP A 249 -11.86 7.66 -0.84
N LEU A 250 -12.86 7.92 -0.01
CA LEU A 250 -13.39 9.25 0.34
C LEU A 250 -13.61 9.35 1.85
N GLY A 251 -14.06 10.51 2.33
CA GLY A 251 -14.43 10.73 3.73
C GLY A 251 -13.59 11.78 4.44
N GLN A 252 -12.43 12.15 3.89
CA GLN A 252 -11.54 13.15 4.48
C GLN A 252 -12.19 14.55 4.48
N ASN A 253 -12.95 14.87 3.43
CA ASN A 253 -13.64 16.15 3.29
C ASN A 253 -15.12 16.09 3.74
N ASP A 254 -15.63 14.89 4.07
CA ASP A 254 -17.04 14.67 4.42
C ASP A 254 -17.29 14.61 5.93
N GLN A 255 -16.30 14.98 6.76
CA GLN A 255 -16.32 14.76 8.22
C GLN A 255 -17.46 15.48 8.97
N GLY A 256 -18.09 16.49 8.34
CA GLY A 256 -19.28 17.16 8.86
C GLY A 256 -20.58 16.37 8.69
N VAL A 257 -20.58 15.27 7.93
CA VAL A 257 -21.77 14.47 7.61
C VAL A 257 -21.97 13.40 8.69
N SER A 258 -23.21 13.23 9.16
CA SER A 258 -23.50 12.18 10.14
C SER A 258 -23.32 10.77 9.55
N ARG A 259 -22.94 9.79 10.37
CA ARG A 259 -22.72 8.39 9.94
C ARG A 259 -23.86 7.83 9.06
N PRO A 260 -25.16 7.92 9.42
CA PRO A 260 -26.23 7.39 8.57
C PRO A 260 -26.39 8.14 7.24
N GLN A 261 -26.20 9.46 7.25
CA GLN A 261 -26.25 10.27 6.01
C GLN A 261 -25.08 9.91 5.10
N TYR A 262 -23.88 9.76 5.65
CA TYR A 262 -22.70 9.40 4.89
C TYR A 262 -22.83 8.00 4.26
N ALA A 263 -23.35 7.03 5.02
CA ALA A 263 -23.67 5.71 4.49
C ALA A 263 -24.65 5.78 3.30
N ALA A 264 -25.68 6.62 3.40
CA ALA A 264 -26.65 6.80 2.32
C ALA A 264 -26.02 7.45 1.07
N LEU A 265 -25.15 8.45 1.24
CA LEU A 265 -24.43 9.10 0.13
C LEU A 265 -23.49 8.12 -0.59
N ILE A 266 -22.73 7.32 0.17
CA ILE A 266 -21.89 6.27 -0.42
C ILE A 266 -22.73 5.24 -1.17
N GLY A 267 -23.85 4.80 -0.61
CA GLY A 267 -24.78 3.90 -1.30
C GLY A 267 -25.32 4.48 -2.61
N GLN A 268 -25.61 5.79 -2.66
CA GLN A 268 -26.02 6.48 -3.88
C GLN A 268 -24.90 6.51 -4.93
N LEU A 269 -23.66 6.82 -4.50
CA LEU A 269 -22.51 6.84 -5.41
C LEU A 269 -22.24 5.46 -6.00
N VAL A 270 -22.24 4.41 -5.17
CA VAL A 270 -22.10 3.03 -5.64
C VAL A 270 -23.21 2.66 -6.62
N SER A 271 -24.46 3.01 -6.32
CA SER A 271 -25.61 2.75 -7.21
C SER A 271 -25.46 3.46 -8.56
N ARG A 272 -25.00 4.71 -8.57
CA ARG A 272 -24.72 5.47 -9.79
C ARG A 272 -23.65 4.79 -10.64
N VAL A 273 -22.51 4.47 -10.03
CA VAL A 273 -21.39 3.82 -10.74
C VAL A 273 -21.80 2.45 -11.27
N ARG A 274 -22.54 1.65 -10.49
CA ARG A 274 -23.05 0.34 -10.90
C ARG A 274 -24.04 0.44 -12.07
N ALA A 275 -24.84 1.50 -12.15
CA ALA A 275 -25.71 1.73 -13.29
C ALA A 275 -24.94 1.95 -14.60
N SER A 276 -23.74 2.53 -14.52
CA SER A 276 -22.83 2.71 -15.66
C SER A 276 -21.93 1.50 -15.94
N ALA A 277 -21.56 0.73 -14.91
CA ALA A 277 -20.72 -0.45 -15.00
C ALA A 277 -21.33 -1.61 -14.19
N PRO A 278 -22.31 -2.34 -14.75
CA PRO A 278 -23.08 -3.35 -14.01
C PRO A 278 -22.25 -4.55 -13.52
N GLY A 279 -21.12 -4.84 -14.18
CA GLY A 279 -20.20 -5.91 -13.83
C GLY A 279 -19.10 -5.51 -12.83
N ALA A 280 -19.06 -4.25 -12.38
CA ALA A 280 -18.01 -3.78 -11.49
C ALA A 280 -18.18 -4.33 -10.07
N GLU A 281 -17.09 -4.87 -9.53
CA GLU A 281 -16.89 -5.12 -8.10
C GLU A 281 -16.59 -3.80 -7.38
N PHE A 282 -16.84 -3.74 -6.07
CA PHE A 282 -16.67 -2.52 -5.27
C PHE A 282 -15.84 -2.79 -4.02
N LEU A 283 -14.79 -1.99 -3.84
CA LEU A 283 -13.98 -1.96 -2.64
C LEU A 283 -14.04 -0.55 -2.03
N LEU A 284 -14.73 -0.42 -0.90
CA LEU A 284 -14.87 0.83 -0.17
C LEU A 284 -13.75 0.96 0.86
N ILE A 285 -13.08 2.10 0.90
CA ILE A 285 -11.87 2.31 1.70
C ILE A 285 -12.11 3.45 2.69
N GLY A 286 -12.32 3.08 3.95
CA GLY A 286 -12.33 4.03 5.05
C GLY A 286 -10.93 4.61 5.22
N THR A 287 -10.82 5.93 5.17
CA THR A 287 -9.54 6.64 5.17
C THR A 287 -8.72 6.41 6.45
N TYR A 288 -7.43 6.74 6.43
CA TYR A 288 -6.49 6.53 7.53
C TYR A 288 -6.76 7.42 8.76
N ASN A 289 -6.05 7.20 9.87
CA ASN A 289 -6.21 8.02 11.08
C ASN A 289 -5.25 9.22 11.09
N GLU A 290 -5.78 10.39 10.72
CA GLU A 290 -5.10 11.69 10.82
C GLU A 290 -5.32 12.43 12.16
N GLY A 291 -6.01 11.82 13.13
CA GLY A 291 -6.24 12.44 14.45
C GLY A 291 -7.59 13.12 14.63
N SER A 292 -8.36 13.31 13.55
CA SER A 292 -9.67 13.93 13.66
C SER A 292 -10.68 13.08 14.45
N VAL A 293 -11.39 13.74 15.36
CA VAL A 293 -12.47 13.14 16.17
C VAL A 293 -13.74 12.82 15.39
N ASN A 294 -13.93 13.44 14.21
CA ASN A 294 -15.13 13.26 13.39
C ASN A 294 -14.99 12.16 12.34
N LEU A 295 -13.75 11.89 11.90
CA LEU A 295 -13.43 10.90 10.89
C LEU A 295 -13.91 9.47 11.19
N PRO A 296 -13.92 8.99 12.46
CA PRO A 296 -14.52 7.70 12.78
C PRO A 296 -15.97 7.55 12.29
N ASN A 297 -16.75 8.64 12.24
CA ASN A 297 -18.14 8.59 11.77
C ASN A 297 -18.24 8.31 10.27
N THR A 298 -17.39 8.93 9.45
CA THR A 298 -17.40 8.71 7.99
C THR A 298 -16.86 7.31 7.66
N VAL A 299 -15.82 6.85 8.35
CA VAL A 299 -15.29 5.48 8.22
C VAL A 299 -16.37 4.45 8.54
N LEU A 300 -17.08 4.60 9.66
CA LEU A 300 -18.17 3.70 10.04
C LEU A 300 -19.38 3.81 9.10
N GLY A 301 -19.68 4.99 8.57
CA GLY A 301 -20.75 5.16 7.58
C GLY A 301 -20.43 4.45 6.27
N MET A 302 -19.17 4.52 5.81
CA MET A 302 -18.72 3.77 4.63
C MET A 302 -18.76 2.26 4.87
N ARG A 303 -18.39 1.81 6.07
CA ARG A 303 -18.54 0.40 6.47
C ARG A 303 -20.00 -0.06 6.45
N ASP A 304 -20.92 0.76 6.97
CA ASP A 304 -22.36 0.44 6.95
C ASP A 304 -22.87 0.31 5.51
N ALA A 305 -22.45 1.20 4.62
CA ALA A 305 -22.78 1.12 3.20
C ALA A 305 -22.21 -0.15 2.54
N ALA A 306 -20.97 -0.52 2.88
CA ALA A 306 -20.35 -1.75 2.40
C ALA A 306 -21.15 -2.99 2.83
N ILE A 307 -21.51 -3.08 4.12
CA ILE A 307 -22.29 -4.20 4.66
C ILE A 307 -23.68 -4.25 4.01
N ALA A 308 -24.36 -3.11 3.90
CA ALA A 308 -25.70 -3.04 3.33
C ALA A 308 -25.72 -3.40 1.83
N GLY A 309 -24.66 -3.04 1.09
CA GLY A 309 -24.53 -3.32 -0.33
C GLY A 309 -23.87 -4.66 -0.67
N GLY A 310 -23.29 -5.35 0.31
CA GLY A 310 -22.48 -6.55 0.08
C GLY A 310 -21.20 -6.24 -0.71
N HIS A 311 -20.46 -5.21 -0.28
CA HIS A 311 -19.22 -4.75 -0.91
C HIS A 311 -18.03 -4.94 0.03
N GLY A 312 -16.84 -4.94 -0.56
CA GLY A 312 -15.59 -5.02 0.17
C GLY A 312 -15.39 -3.75 0.98
N PHE A 313 -14.89 -3.87 2.20
CA PHE A 313 -14.51 -2.73 3.03
C PHE A 313 -13.10 -2.89 3.59
N VAL A 314 -12.30 -1.84 3.45
CA VAL A 314 -10.95 -1.69 3.98
C VAL A 314 -10.98 -0.61 5.05
N ASP A 315 -10.63 -0.96 6.29
CA ASP A 315 -10.52 0.00 7.39
C ASP A 315 -9.06 0.47 7.58
N LEU A 316 -8.63 1.44 6.77
CA LEU A 316 -7.30 2.03 6.95
C LEU A 316 -7.24 2.88 8.22
N HIS A 317 -8.38 3.40 8.68
CA HIS A 317 -8.44 4.18 9.92
C HIS A 317 -7.91 3.38 11.09
N THR A 318 -8.31 2.11 11.19
CA THR A 318 -7.87 1.21 12.26
C THR A 318 -6.55 0.50 11.93
N GLY A 319 -6.37 0.08 10.68
CA GLY A 319 -5.27 -0.81 10.27
C GLY A 319 -3.99 -0.11 9.80
N ALA A 320 -4.03 1.15 9.36
CA ALA A 320 -2.88 1.83 8.76
C ALA A 320 -1.97 2.53 9.79
N GLY A 321 -2.29 2.51 11.07
CA GLY A 321 -1.55 3.20 12.12
C GLY A 321 -2.28 4.43 12.67
N SER A 322 -1.85 4.88 13.86
CA SER A 322 -2.39 6.07 14.52
C SER A 322 -1.81 7.38 13.96
N GLU A 323 -2.46 8.51 14.24
CA GLU A 323 -1.92 9.85 13.94
C GLU A 323 -0.46 10.00 14.38
N ALA A 324 -0.16 9.68 15.64
CA ALA A 324 1.20 9.74 16.19
C ALA A 324 2.20 8.85 15.42
N TYR A 325 1.76 7.71 14.91
CA TYR A 325 2.60 6.86 14.04
C TYR A 325 2.93 7.56 12.72
N PHE A 326 1.94 8.19 12.07
CA PHE A 326 2.16 8.93 10.83
C PHE A 326 3.05 10.17 11.05
N GLU A 327 2.83 10.92 12.14
CA GLU A 327 3.65 12.08 12.49
C GLU A 327 5.11 11.70 12.78
N SER A 328 5.32 10.75 13.69
CA SER A 328 6.67 10.33 14.10
C SER A 328 7.46 9.68 12.96
N SER A 329 6.77 9.11 11.97
CA SER A 329 7.39 8.51 10.78
C SER A 329 7.66 9.54 9.66
N GLY A 330 7.24 10.80 9.81
CA GLY A 330 7.38 11.81 8.76
C GLY A 330 6.53 11.51 7.51
N TYR A 331 5.42 10.80 7.69
CA TYR A 331 4.56 10.35 6.58
C TYR A 331 3.57 11.42 6.11
N LEU A 332 3.50 12.57 6.76
CA LEU A 332 2.57 13.65 6.45
C LEU A 332 3.32 14.95 6.14
N ILE A 333 2.84 15.72 5.17
CA ILE A 333 3.40 17.03 4.77
C ILE A 333 2.75 18.16 5.58
N ASP A 334 1.44 18.07 5.81
CA ASP A 334 0.63 19.13 6.43
C ASP A 334 -0.38 18.59 7.46
N GLY A 335 -0.10 17.39 8.00
CA GLY A 335 -0.99 16.68 8.91
C GLY A 335 -2.06 15.83 8.20
N ILE A 336 -2.29 16.02 6.90
CA ILE A 336 -3.33 15.31 6.14
C ILE A 336 -2.75 14.63 4.89
N HIS A 337 -1.94 15.34 4.12
CA HIS A 337 -1.46 14.83 2.84
C HIS A 337 -0.17 14.04 3.05
N PHE A 338 -0.08 12.90 2.38
CA PHE A 338 1.09 12.04 2.50
C PHE A 338 2.35 12.71 1.94
N SER A 339 3.46 12.56 2.67
CA SER A 339 4.80 12.78 2.12
C SER A 339 5.13 11.69 1.11
N PRO A 340 6.19 11.81 0.29
CA PRO A 340 6.60 10.71 -0.59
C PRO A 340 6.79 9.38 0.14
N ALA A 341 7.37 9.42 1.36
CA ALA A 341 7.52 8.23 2.21
C ALA A 341 6.16 7.70 2.72
N GLY A 342 5.24 8.60 3.07
CA GLY A 342 3.86 8.22 3.44
C GLY A 342 3.08 7.62 2.26
N GLY A 343 3.28 8.15 1.05
CA GLY A 343 2.72 7.63 -0.19
C GLY A 343 3.24 6.24 -0.51
N GLU A 344 4.55 6.02 -0.36
CA GLU A 344 5.18 4.70 -0.49
C GLU A 344 4.58 3.69 0.49
N TYR A 345 4.50 4.09 1.76
CA TYR A 345 3.93 3.28 2.82
C TYR A 345 2.45 2.91 2.56
N MET A 346 1.61 3.88 2.21
CA MET A 346 0.18 3.65 1.97
C MET A 346 -0.08 2.89 0.67
N GLY A 347 0.66 3.19 -0.40
CA GLY A 347 0.53 2.47 -1.67
C GLY A 347 0.89 0.99 -1.54
N ARG A 348 1.97 0.69 -0.79
CA ARG A 348 2.34 -0.70 -0.47
C ARG A 348 1.30 -1.38 0.42
N LEU A 349 0.80 -0.70 1.45
CA LEU A 349 -0.26 -1.25 2.31
C LEU A 349 -1.49 -1.63 1.49
N VAL A 350 -2.00 -0.74 0.64
CA VAL A 350 -3.20 -1.01 -0.16
C VAL A 350 -2.95 -2.15 -1.16
N PHE A 351 -1.73 -2.27 -1.69
CA PHE A 351 -1.32 -3.44 -2.46
C PHE A 351 -1.36 -4.73 -1.64
N ASP A 352 -0.77 -4.73 -0.45
CA ASP A 352 -0.78 -5.91 0.43
C ASP A 352 -2.22 -6.30 0.83
N VAL A 353 -3.11 -5.33 1.02
CA VAL A 353 -4.55 -5.57 1.27
C VAL A 353 -5.21 -6.28 0.10
N PHE A 354 -4.93 -5.82 -1.12
CA PHE A 354 -5.43 -6.45 -2.33
C PHE A 354 -4.92 -7.89 -2.45
N GLU A 355 -3.61 -8.10 -2.30
CA GLU A 355 -2.96 -9.42 -2.41
C GLU A 355 -3.51 -10.41 -1.38
N THR A 356 -3.57 -9.98 -0.13
CA THR A 356 -3.91 -10.85 1.01
C THR A 356 -5.40 -10.88 1.35
N GLU A 357 -6.23 -10.20 0.55
CA GLU A 357 -7.68 -10.09 0.76
C GLU A 357 -8.02 -9.55 2.16
N GLY A 358 -7.26 -8.54 2.59
CA GLY A 358 -7.42 -7.90 3.90
C GLY A 358 -6.71 -8.59 5.06
N ALA A 359 -6.07 -9.75 4.86
CA ALA A 359 -5.31 -10.38 5.96
C ALA A 359 -4.12 -9.52 6.40
N SER A 360 -3.58 -8.67 5.52
CA SER A 360 -2.57 -7.66 5.84
C SER A 360 -3.09 -6.51 6.70
N LEU A 361 -4.37 -6.48 7.08
CA LEU A 361 -4.91 -5.59 8.12
C LEU A 361 -5.19 -6.32 9.43
N ALA A 362 -5.13 -7.66 9.44
CA ALA A 362 -5.43 -8.45 10.62
C ALA A 362 -4.23 -8.42 11.58
N GLY A 363 -4.46 -7.89 12.78
CA GLY A 363 -3.43 -7.68 13.79
C GLY A 363 -2.37 -6.64 13.43
N GLY A 364 -1.51 -6.30 14.38
CA GLY A 364 -0.49 -5.28 14.14
C GLY A 364 0.47 -5.73 13.04
N VAL A 365 0.44 -5.07 11.89
CA VAL A 365 1.26 -5.46 10.74
C VAL A 365 2.70 -5.06 11.03
N PHE A 366 3.61 -6.04 10.98
CA PHE A 366 5.02 -5.72 11.11
C PHE A 366 5.49 -4.93 9.89
N VAL A 367 5.85 -3.68 10.12
CA VAL A 367 6.54 -2.84 9.13
C VAL A 367 8.06 -3.09 9.17
N GLN A 368 8.54 -3.65 10.29
CA GLN A 368 9.89 -4.15 10.46
C GLN A 368 9.87 -5.42 11.31
N HIS A 369 10.38 -6.52 10.76
CA HIS A 369 10.57 -7.76 11.52
C HIS A 369 11.87 -7.72 12.34
N PRO A 370 11.90 -8.35 13.52
CA PRO A 370 13.15 -8.58 14.21
C PRO A 370 14.10 -9.40 13.35
N GLN A 371 15.38 -9.10 13.47
CA GLN A 371 16.44 -9.75 12.70
C GLN A 371 17.20 -10.70 13.61
N GLY A 372 17.57 -11.87 13.08
CA GLY A 372 18.40 -12.84 13.79
C GLY A 372 19.76 -12.25 14.20
N ARG A 373 20.33 -12.78 15.27
CA ARG A 373 21.60 -12.33 15.83
C ARG A 373 22.48 -13.49 16.29
N GLY A 374 23.77 -13.36 16.04
CA GLY A 374 24.81 -14.13 16.71
C GLY A 374 25.38 -13.36 17.89
N ALA A 375 25.57 -14.03 19.02
CA ALA A 375 26.19 -13.43 20.20
C ALA A 375 27.08 -14.44 20.92
N ARG A 376 28.03 -13.94 21.71
CA ARG A 376 28.79 -14.76 22.65
C ARG A 376 28.13 -14.73 24.02
N SER A 377 28.19 -15.84 24.76
CA SER A 377 27.72 -15.89 26.16
C SER A 377 28.32 -14.73 26.98
N GLY A 378 27.52 -14.11 27.83
CA GLY A 378 27.91 -12.91 28.60
C GLY A 378 27.62 -11.58 27.90
N GLN A 379 27.41 -11.55 26.58
CA GLN A 379 27.09 -10.33 25.86
C GLN A 379 25.64 -9.86 26.10
N THR A 380 25.35 -8.63 25.68
CA THR A 380 23.99 -8.11 25.64
C THR A 380 23.44 -8.21 24.21
N VAL A 381 22.26 -8.78 24.06
CA VAL A 381 21.54 -8.87 22.79
C VAL A 381 20.26 -8.05 22.88
N ALA A 382 19.95 -7.30 21.82
CA ALA A 382 18.66 -6.64 21.67
C ALA A 382 18.03 -7.01 20.32
N MET A 383 16.80 -7.47 20.36
CA MET A 383 15.97 -7.73 19.19
C MET A 383 14.78 -6.78 19.21
N SER A 384 14.42 -6.23 18.06
CA SER A 384 13.33 -5.27 17.96
C SER A 384 12.53 -5.49 16.68
N GLY A 385 11.21 -5.42 16.80
CA GLY A 385 10.30 -5.29 15.67
C GLY A 385 9.53 -3.99 15.75
N LEU A 386 8.94 -3.58 14.63
CA LEU A 386 8.01 -2.45 14.58
C LEU A 386 6.72 -2.93 13.92
N ALA A 387 5.60 -2.70 14.60
CA ALA A 387 4.26 -2.99 14.10
C ALA A 387 3.39 -1.73 14.12
N ARG A 388 2.34 -1.72 13.31
CA ARG A 388 1.38 -0.62 13.19
C ARG A 388 -0.03 -1.02 13.61
N GLY A 389 -0.78 -0.05 14.10
CA GLY A 389 -2.22 -0.12 14.37
C GLY A 389 -2.70 1.21 14.96
N LYS A 390 -4.00 1.49 14.86
CA LYS A 390 -4.60 2.70 15.43
C LYS A 390 -4.62 2.68 16.94
N ASP A 391 -5.07 1.58 17.52
CA ASP A 391 -5.23 1.43 18.96
C ASP A 391 -3.91 1.00 19.61
N GLU A 392 -3.84 1.08 20.94
CA GLU A 392 -2.68 0.63 21.70
C GLU A 392 -2.36 -0.84 21.37
N LEU A 393 -1.17 -1.03 20.80
CA LEU A 393 -0.67 -2.34 20.45
C LEU A 393 -0.14 -3.03 21.71
N THR A 394 -0.56 -4.28 21.92
CA THR A 394 0.03 -5.13 22.96
C THR A 394 1.03 -6.09 22.34
N TYR A 395 2.17 -6.25 23.01
CA TYR A 395 3.31 -7.01 22.51
C TYR A 395 3.58 -8.21 23.42
N ARG A 396 4.03 -9.31 22.82
CA ARG A 396 4.53 -10.48 23.54
C ARG A 396 5.63 -11.15 22.74
N TRP A 397 6.78 -11.37 23.36
CA TRP A 397 7.84 -12.18 22.78
C TRP A 397 7.63 -13.66 23.08
N GLU A 398 7.90 -14.50 22.09
CA GLU A 398 7.92 -15.96 22.19
C GLU A 398 9.30 -16.47 21.77
N ARG A 399 9.78 -17.52 22.42
CA ARG A 399 10.99 -18.27 22.06
C ARG A 399 10.58 -19.71 21.82
N ASP A 400 10.80 -20.20 20.60
CA ASP A 400 10.43 -21.54 20.17
C ASP A 400 8.94 -21.88 20.42
N GLY A 401 8.08 -20.85 20.37
CA GLY A 401 6.64 -20.94 20.62
C GLY A 401 6.20 -20.74 22.07
N ASP A 402 7.13 -20.65 23.03
CA ASP A 402 6.84 -20.40 24.43
C ASP A 402 6.97 -18.92 24.78
N VAL A 403 6.00 -18.39 25.56
CA VAL A 403 5.99 -16.99 25.97
C VAL A 403 7.19 -16.66 26.86
N VAL A 404 7.93 -15.62 26.46
CA VAL A 404 9.04 -15.06 27.22
C VAL A 404 8.50 -13.99 28.18
N GLY A 405 8.97 -14.02 29.42
CA GLY A 405 8.66 -13.00 30.43
C GLY A 405 9.91 -12.21 30.84
N ASP A 406 9.68 -11.01 31.37
CA ASP A 406 10.75 -10.23 32.00
C ASP A 406 11.28 -10.95 33.25
N GLY A 407 12.58 -10.81 33.49
CA GLY A 407 13.28 -11.45 34.60
C GLY A 407 14.61 -10.78 34.90
N ALA A 408 15.51 -11.49 35.58
CA ALA A 408 16.81 -10.94 35.98
C ALA A 408 17.70 -10.56 34.78
N ARG A 409 17.57 -11.25 33.65
CA ARG A 409 18.38 -11.03 32.43
C ARG A 409 17.58 -10.53 31.23
N LEU A 410 16.29 -10.85 31.18
CA LEU A 410 15.41 -10.49 30.07
C LEU A 410 14.56 -9.29 30.46
N GLY A 411 14.50 -8.28 29.57
CA GLY A 411 13.69 -7.09 29.77
C GLY A 411 13.04 -6.64 28.48
N GLY A 412 11.81 -6.13 28.57
CA GLY A 412 11.04 -5.63 27.44
C GLY A 412 10.25 -6.72 26.70
N ALA A 413 9.97 -7.86 27.33
CA ALA A 413 9.22 -8.98 26.75
C ALA A 413 7.77 -8.62 26.36
N ALA A 414 7.23 -7.53 26.91
CA ALA A 414 5.94 -6.94 26.54
C ALA A 414 6.08 -5.62 25.74
N THR A 415 7.22 -5.41 25.07
CA THR A 415 7.51 -4.19 24.30
C THR A 415 8.02 -4.53 22.90
N PRO A 416 8.11 -3.55 21.99
CA PRO A 416 8.71 -3.76 20.66
C PRO A 416 10.18 -4.20 20.69
N ARG A 417 10.88 -4.08 21.83
CA ARG A 417 12.31 -4.39 21.97
C ARG A 417 12.57 -5.32 23.16
N LEU A 418 12.98 -6.56 22.87
CA LEU A 418 13.50 -7.49 23.87
C LEU A 418 15.00 -7.29 24.04
N THR A 419 15.46 -7.18 25.28
CA THR A 419 16.88 -7.14 25.64
C THR A 419 17.21 -8.32 26.55
N ILE A 420 18.33 -9.00 26.27
CA ILE A 420 18.85 -10.11 27.04
C ILE A 420 20.27 -9.74 27.48
N SER A 421 20.50 -9.67 28.79
CA SER A 421 21.79 -9.28 29.37
C SER A 421 22.02 -9.93 30.75
N PRO A 422 23.07 -10.76 30.93
CA PRO A 422 23.84 -11.40 29.86
C PRO A 422 23.00 -12.43 29.09
N VAL A 423 23.38 -12.69 27.84
CA VAL A 423 22.90 -13.83 27.05
C VAL A 423 23.63 -15.12 27.46
N LEU A 424 22.90 -16.23 27.53
CA LEU A 424 23.39 -17.57 27.85
C LEU A 424 23.13 -18.53 26.67
N VAL A 425 23.81 -19.68 26.61
CA VAL A 425 23.59 -20.67 25.54
C VAL A 425 22.13 -21.17 25.52
N THR A 426 21.52 -21.28 26.71
CA THR A 426 20.10 -21.61 26.88
C THR A 426 19.12 -20.53 26.41
N ASP A 427 19.61 -19.36 26.00
CA ASP A 427 18.81 -18.34 25.32
C ASP A 427 18.78 -18.52 23.80
N ALA A 428 19.58 -19.43 23.23
CA ALA A 428 19.49 -19.73 21.80
C ALA A 428 18.11 -20.28 21.43
N GLY A 429 17.62 -19.92 20.25
CA GLY A 429 16.30 -20.30 19.77
C GLY A 429 15.72 -19.32 18.74
N GLU A 430 14.53 -19.64 18.24
CA GLU A 430 13.78 -18.78 17.33
C GLU A 430 12.89 -17.82 18.13
N TYR A 431 13.15 -16.52 18.01
CA TYR A 431 12.35 -15.50 18.67
C TYR A 431 11.30 -14.91 17.74
N THR A 432 10.06 -14.89 18.19
CA THR A 432 8.93 -14.30 17.48
C THR A 432 8.30 -13.20 18.32
N LEU A 433 8.05 -12.04 17.72
CA LEU A 433 7.26 -11.00 18.35
C LEU A 433 5.80 -11.14 17.90
N VAL A 434 4.88 -11.25 18.85
CA VAL A 434 3.44 -11.26 18.60
C VAL A 434 2.86 -9.91 18.99
N VAL A 435 2.10 -9.32 18.08
CA VAL A 435 1.42 -8.03 18.26
C VAL A 435 -0.07 -8.21 18.15
N THR A 436 -0.81 -7.68 19.12
CA THR A 436 -2.27 -7.69 19.12
C THR A 436 -2.83 -6.27 19.05
N SER A 437 -3.82 -6.08 18.19
CA SER A 437 -4.58 -4.85 17.98
C SER A 437 -6.09 -5.16 17.96
N ALA A 438 -6.93 -4.13 17.81
CA ALA A 438 -8.36 -4.32 17.58
C ALA A 438 -8.69 -5.10 16.29
N CYS A 439 -7.75 -5.19 15.34
CA CYS A 439 -7.92 -5.98 14.12
C CYS A 439 -7.47 -7.45 14.29
N GLY A 440 -7.04 -7.88 15.49
CA GLY A 440 -6.57 -9.24 15.76
C GLY A 440 -5.11 -9.31 16.20
N SER A 441 -4.47 -10.46 16.03
CA SER A 441 -3.05 -10.67 16.38
C SER A 441 -2.25 -11.11 15.16
N ALA A 442 -1.00 -10.65 15.07
CA ALA A 442 -0.04 -11.05 14.06
C ALA A 442 1.30 -11.42 14.71
N ALA A 443 1.97 -12.43 14.15
CA ALA A 443 3.31 -12.84 14.53
C ALA A 443 4.34 -12.34 13.52
N SER A 444 5.52 -11.94 13.98
CA SER A 444 6.63 -11.57 13.11
C SER A 444 7.21 -12.79 12.39
N ALA A 445 8.04 -12.57 11.36
CA ALA A 445 9.02 -13.57 10.99
C ALA A 445 9.90 -13.92 12.21
N ALA A 446 10.33 -15.18 12.29
CA ALA A 446 11.20 -15.65 13.36
C ALA A 446 12.62 -15.06 13.23
N ALA A 447 13.19 -14.67 14.35
CA ALA A 447 14.55 -14.16 14.47
C ALA A 447 15.40 -15.16 15.26
N ALA A 448 16.27 -15.88 14.55
CA ALA A 448 17.19 -16.83 15.16
C ALA A 448 18.21 -16.12 16.06
N LEU A 449 18.29 -16.51 17.33
CA LEU A 449 19.40 -16.17 18.22
C LEU A 449 20.34 -17.37 18.33
N SER A 450 21.54 -17.23 17.79
CA SER A 450 22.61 -18.21 18.01
C SER A 450 23.57 -17.68 19.06
N VAL A 451 23.81 -18.47 20.10
CA VAL A 451 24.74 -18.10 21.17
C VAL A 451 25.92 -19.03 21.15
N GLN A 452 27.11 -18.49 20.93
CA GLN A 452 28.36 -19.23 20.98
C GLN A 452 28.99 -19.07 22.35
N CYS A 453 29.61 -20.13 22.84
CA CYS A 453 30.48 -20.03 23.98
C CYS A 453 31.91 -19.84 23.50
N ALA A 454 32.55 -18.71 23.81
CA ALA A 454 33.94 -18.50 23.45
C ALA A 454 34.87 -19.54 24.11
N THR A 455 34.44 -20.10 25.25
CA THR A 455 35.21 -21.04 26.05
C THR A 455 34.87 -22.52 25.79
N ASP A 456 33.88 -22.81 24.93
CA ASP A 456 33.71 -24.12 24.31
C ASP A 456 34.66 -24.20 23.11
N TYR A 457 35.95 -24.33 23.42
CA TYR A 457 37.01 -24.32 22.41
C TYR A 457 37.07 -25.65 21.66
N SER A 458 36.58 -26.73 22.27
CA SER A 458 36.52 -28.05 21.64
C SER A 458 35.35 -28.19 20.66
N GLY A 459 34.32 -27.34 20.79
CA GLY A 459 33.12 -27.33 19.95
C GLY A 459 32.18 -28.49 20.25
N ASP A 460 32.26 -29.08 21.44
CA ASP A 460 31.45 -30.23 21.85
C ASP A 460 30.11 -29.83 22.50
N GLY A 461 29.89 -28.52 22.70
CA GLY A 461 28.67 -27.95 23.25
C GLY A 461 28.67 -27.81 24.77
N ASP A 462 29.73 -28.26 25.45
CA ASP A 462 29.90 -28.16 26.90
C ASP A 462 31.19 -27.39 27.25
N VAL A 463 31.21 -26.64 28.37
CA VAL A 463 32.45 -26.01 28.87
C VAL A 463 33.07 -26.84 29.97
N GLY A 464 34.17 -27.51 29.66
CA GLY A 464 34.85 -28.45 30.55
C GLY A 464 36.36 -28.55 30.33
N SER A 465 36.95 -29.62 30.85
CA SER A 465 38.39 -29.88 30.71
C SER A 465 38.82 -30.19 29.28
N ASN A 466 37.87 -30.61 28.43
CA ASN A 466 38.11 -30.85 27.01
C ASN A 466 38.51 -29.56 26.30
N ASP A 467 37.88 -28.43 26.64
CA ASP A 467 38.20 -27.13 26.05
C ASP A 467 39.55 -26.61 26.48
N ILE A 468 39.93 -26.82 27.74
CA ILE A 468 41.28 -26.50 28.22
C ILE A 468 42.30 -27.30 27.42
N THR A 469 42.04 -28.58 27.20
CA THR A 469 42.94 -29.47 26.45
C THR A 469 43.04 -29.04 24.99
N ALA A 470 41.92 -28.72 24.36
CA ALA A 470 41.84 -28.25 22.99
C ALA A 470 42.57 -26.90 22.82
N PHE A 471 42.30 -25.94 23.71
CA PHE A 471 42.93 -24.62 23.71
C PHE A 471 44.43 -24.71 23.91
N LEU A 472 44.90 -25.46 24.90
CA LEU A 472 46.33 -25.65 25.14
C LEU A 472 47.01 -26.34 23.94
N GLY A 473 46.33 -27.30 23.31
CA GLY A 473 46.82 -27.96 22.10
C GLY A 473 47.05 -26.97 20.95
N ALA A 474 46.05 -26.12 20.67
CA ALA A 474 46.17 -25.07 19.66
C ALA A 474 47.23 -24.02 20.01
N TRP A 475 47.30 -23.60 21.27
CA TRP A 475 48.29 -22.63 21.74
C TRP A 475 49.73 -23.14 21.64
N PHE A 476 49.99 -24.41 21.99
CA PHE A 476 51.32 -25.00 21.77
C PHE A 476 51.66 -25.15 20.29
N ASN A 477 50.67 -25.44 19.44
CA ASN A 477 50.85 -25.49 18.00
C ASN A 477 51.22 -24.10 17.43
N ASP A 478 50.55 -23.04 17.88
CA ASP A 478 50.84 -21.66 17.53
C ASP A 478 52.27 -21.26 17.92
N LEU A 479 52.70 -21.59 19.16
CA LEU A 479 54.07 -21.33 19.61
C LEU A 479 55.12 -22.08 18.77
N ALA A 480 54.79 -23.30 18.30
CA ALA A 480 55.71 -24.11 17.52
C ALA A 480 55.79 -23.69 16.05
N ASN A 481 54.66 -23.24 15.48
CA ASN A 481 54.51 -23.05 14.03
C ASN A 481 54.23 -21.60 13.60
N GLY A 482 54.09 -20.66 14.55
CA GLY A 482 53.82 -19.26 14.27
C GLY A 482 52.41 -19.00 13.74
N THR A 483 51.45 -19.89 14.00
CA THR A 483 50.02 -19.69 13.73
C THR A 483 49.37 -18.86 14.83
N THR A 484 48.12 -18.45 14.63
CA THR A 484 47.37 -17.57 15.56
C THR A 484 45.96 -18.11 15.80
N GLU A 485 45.82 -19.43 15.92
CA GLU A 485 44.52 -20.10 16.12
C GLU A 485 44.00 -19.94 17.57
N ALA A 486 44.90 -19.84 18.54
CA ALA A 486 44.64 -19.60 19.95
C ALA A 486 44.81 -18.12 20.36
N ASP A 487 44.78 -17.18 19.39
CA ASP A 487 44.67 -15.74 19.64
C ASP A 487 43.27 -15.40 20.18
N PHE A 488 43.10 -15.58 21.49
CA PHE A 488 41.83 -15.50 22.18
C PHE A 488 41.44 -14.04 22.47
N ASN A 489 42.42 -13.18 22.70
CA ASN A 489 42.21 -11.75 22.94
C ASN A 489 42.10 -10.93 21.63
N ALA A 490 42.38 -11.59 20.48
CA ALA A 490 42.35 -11.03 19.14
C ALA A 490 43.33 -9.86 18.93
N ASP A 491 44.50 -9.89 19.58
CA ASP A 491 45.56 -8.88 19.42
C ASP A 491 46.51 -9.17 18.24
N GLY A 492 46.30 -10.28 17.55
CA GLY A 492 47.08 -10.73 16.40
C GLY A 492 48.27 -11.61 16.75
N ALA A 493 48.43 -12.03 18.01
CA ALA A 493 49.50 -12.91 18.45
C ALA A 493 49.06 -13.89 19.55
N ALA A 494 49.32 -15.19 19.35
CA ALA A 494 49.14 -16.19 20.40
C ALA A 494 50.26 -16.12 21.45
N THR A 495 49.95 -15.52 22.60
CA THR A 495 50.88 -15.29 23.72
C THR A 495 50.33 -15.85 25.04
N SER A 496 51.06 -15.65 26.15
CA SER A 496 50.54 -15.98 27.48
C SER A 496 49.35 -15.12 27.90
N ALA A 497 49.12 -13.98 27.22
CA ALA A 497 47.95 -13.14 27.45
C ALA A 497 46.65 -13.87 27.07
N ASP A 498 46.65 -14.58 25.93
CA ASP A 498 45.52 -15.39 25.46
C ASP A 498 45.19 -16.52 26.40
N LEU A 499 46.21 -17.22 26.91
CA LEU A 499 46.01 -18.26 27.91
C LEU A 499 45.39 -17.70 29.19
N THR A 500 45.85 -16.52 29.63
CA THR A 500 45.30 -15.86 30.81
C THR A 500 43.85 -15.45 30.58
N GLU A 501 43.54 -14.90 29.40
CA GLU A 501 42.20 -14.45 29.06
C GLU A 501 41.22 -15.61 28.83
N PHE A 502 41.66 -16.68 28.16
CA PHE A 502 40.88 -17.91 27.98
C PHE A 502 40.52 -18.51 29.32
N LEU A 503 41.50 -18.74 30.21
CA LEU A 503 41.23 -19.33 31.52
C LEU A 503 40.39 -18.42 32.40
N THR A 504 40.62 -17.10 32.37
CA THR A 504 39.80 -16.14 33.12
C THR A 504 38.35 -16.16 32.65
N THR A 505 38.14 -16.16 31.34
CA THR A 505 36.81 -16.24 30.73
C THR A 505 36.18 -17.60 31.03
N TRP A 506 36.92 -18.71 30.92
CA TRP A 506 36.46 -20.08 31.20
C TRP A 506 36.00 -20.23 32.65
N PHE A 507 36.76 -19.73 33.62
CA PHE A 507 36.32 -19.73 35.02
C PHE A 507 35.10 -18.83 35.25
N ALA A 508 35.00 -17.71 34.52
CA ALA A 508 33.88 -16.79 34.62
C ALA A 508 32.61 -17.32 33.95
N THR A 509 32.69 -18.24 32.98
CA THR A 509 31.53 -18.82 32.27
C THR A 509 30.92 -20.02 32.98
N ILE A 510 31.68 -20.76 33.79
CA ILE A 510 31.19 -21.91 34.58
C ILE A 510 29.90 -21.62 35.39
N PRO A 511 29.74 -20.48 36.09
CA PRO A 511 28.54 -20.22 36.89
C PRO A 511 27.29 -19.91 36.06
N TRP A 512 27.45 -19.50 34.79
CA TRP A 512 26.37 -18.96 33.98
C TRP A 512 25.82 -19.95 32.96
N GLY A 513 26.47 -21.08 32.75
CA GLY A 513 26.07 -22.03 31.72
C GLY A 513 26.34 -21.45 30.33
N CYS A 514 27.52 -21.79 29.80
CA CYS A 514 27.47 -22.51 28.56
C CYS A 514 27.10 -23.95 28.97
#